data_AF-A0AA39VXG7-F1
#
_entry.id   AF-A0AA39VXG7-F1
#
_cell.length_a   1.000
_cell.length_b   1.000
_cell.length_c   1.000
_cell.angle_alpha   90.00
_cell.angle_beta   90.00
_cell.angle_gamma   90.00
#
_symmetry.space_group_name_H-M   'P 1'
#
loop_
_entity.id
_entity.type
_entity.pdbx_description
1 polymer ?
#
loop_
_entity_poly.entity_id
_entity_poly.type
_entity_poly.pdbx_seq_one_letter_code
_entity_poly.pdbx_strand_id
1 'polypeptide(L)'
;MEKNRSFPIVFKYEGNVALKMDTVDESWLWHRRFGHLNFHGLKLLSQKNMVVGLPTCIEDKDGVCEGCALGKHHRQAFPKEVAWRAKKALELVHTDVWGPMSTPSNGNNRYFILFIDDFTRMTWVFFMRQKSEVFTIFKKFKSFVEKQSGNYIKILRSDRGKEYNSREFDKFCEDEGVERQLTVPYTPQQNGVSERKNQTVMEMAKSMLHEKRLPKVFWGEAVYTTVYL
;
A
#
# COMPACT_ATOMS: atom_id res chain seq x y z
N MET A 1 -31.74 -13.22 -83.78
CA MET A 1 -31.23 -12.62 -82.52
C MET A 1 -32.43 -12.26 -81.66
N GLU A 2 -32.66 -13.04 -80.61
CA GLU A 2 -33.81 -12.88 -79.71
C GLU A 2 -33.73 -11.55 -78.96
N LYS A 3 -34.78 -10.71 -79.09
CA LYS A 3 -34.92 -9.47 -78.33
C LYS A 3 -35.33 -9.82 -76.90
N ASN A 4 -34.41 -9.56 -75.98
CA ASN A 4 -34.51 -9.78 -74.54
C ASN A 4 -35.87 -9.28 -73.99
N ARG A 5 -36.66 -10.20 -73.41
CA ARG A 5 -37.99 -9.94 -72.80
C ARG A 5 -37.86 -9.56 -71.33
N SER A 6 -37.06 -8.56 -71.03
CA SER A 6 -36.94 -8.03 -69.67
C SER A 6 -37.87 -6.83 -69.50
N PHE A 7 -38.89 -6.98 -68.66
CA PHE A 7 -39.72 -5.86 -68.20
C PHE A 7 -38.91 -5.05 -67.16
N PRO A 8 -38.60 -3.77 -67.41
CA PRO A 8 -37.90 -2.97 -66.41
C PRO A 8 -38.82 -2.73 -65.21
N ILE A 9 -38.40 -3.21 -64.04
CA ILE A 9 -39.07 -2.89 -62.77
C ILE A 9 -38.66 -1.46 -62.40
N VAL A 10 -39.56 -0.51 -62.64
CA VAL A 10 -39.37 0.88 -62.22
C VAL A 10 -39.76 0.98 -60.74
N PHE A 11 -38.78 0.88 -59.85
CA PHE A 11 -38.98 1.16 -58.43
C PHE A 11 -39.18 2.67 -58.23
N LYS A 12 -40.41 3.06 -57.89
CA LYS A 12 -40.66 4.38 -57.31
C LYS A 12 -40.21 4.33 -55.85
N TYR A 13 -39.00 4.82 -55.58
CA TYR A 13 -38.55 5.05 -54.21
C TYR A 13 -39.26 6.29 -53.68
N GLU A 14 -40.36 6.10 -52.95
CA GLU A 14 -40.79 7.12 -51.99
C GLU A 14 -39.73 7.17 -50.90
N GLY A 15 -39.09 8.33 -50.74
CA GLY A 15 -38.03 8.54 -49.75
C GLY A 15 -38.59 8.47 -48.35
N ASN A 16 -38.75 7.26 -47.81
CA ASN A 16 -39.01 7.05 -46.40
C ASN A 16 -37.72 7.33 -45.63
N VAL A 17 -37.54 8.58 -45.22
CA VAL A 17 -36.45 9.00 -44.34
C VAL A 17 -36.72 8.44 -42.94
N ALA A 18 -36.02 7.37 -42.58
CA ALA A 18 -35.99 6.90 -41.20
C ALA A 18 -35.07 7.81 -40.37
N LEU A 19 -35.65 8.70 -39.58
CA LEU A 19 -34.91 9.55 -38.64
C LEU A 19 -34.65 8.76 -37.35
N LYS A 20 -33.37 8.49 -37.03
CA LYS A 20 -32.98 7.98 -35.71
C LYS A 20 -32.93 9.16 -34.75
N MET A 21 -33.88 9.23 -33.81
CA MET A 21 -33.78 10.15 -32.68
C MET A 21 -32.83 9.54 -31.65
N ASP A 22 -31.63 10.09 -31.54
CA ASP A 22 -30.67 9.75 -30.49
C ASP A 22 -30.76 10.86 -29.43
N THR A 23 -31.46 10.60 -28.32
CA THR A 23 -31.50 11.55 -27.20
C THR A 23 -30.18 11.46 -26.47
N VAL A 24 -29.29 12.44 -26.70
CA VAL A 24 -28.03 12.52 -25.95
C VAL A 24 -28.35 12.86 -24.51
N ASP A 25 -28.10 11.92 -23.59
CA ASP A 25 -28.22 12.19 -22.16
C ASP A 25 -27.13 13.20 -21.75
N GLU A 26 -27.56 14.42 -21.45
CA GLU A 26 -26.68 15.52 -21.11
C GLU A 26 -25.84 15.22 -19.87
N SER A 27 -26.37 14.47 -18.90
CA SER A 27 -25.65 14.12 -17.67
C SER A 27 -24.44 13.24 -18.00
N TRP A 28 -24.64 12.23 -18.85
CA TRP A 28 -23.57 11.34 -19.31
C TRP A 28 -22.55 12.06 -20.21
N LEU A 29 -23.02 12.96 -21.07
CA LEU A 29 -22.14 13.77 -21.92
C LEU A 29 -21.22 14.65 -21.07
N TRP A 30 -21.77 15.36 -20.10
CA TRP A 30 -20.99 16.26 -19.24
C TRP A 30 -20.13 15.52 -18.22
N HIS A 31 -20.57 14.36 -17.72
CA HIS A 31 -19.72 13.42 -16.98
C HIS A 31 -18.42 13.12 -17.74
N ARG A 32 -18.51 12.78 -19.03
CA ARG A 32 -17.33 12.50 -19.86
C ARG A 32 -16.51 13.76 -20.15
N ARG A 33 -17.15 14.89 -20.48
CA ARG A 33 -16.45 16.16 -20.78
C ARG A 33 -15.69 16.74 -19.58
N PHE A 34 -16.21 16.57 -18.36
CA PHE A 34 -15.54 16.99 -17.12
C PHE A 34 -14.58 15.93 -16.55
N GLY A 35 -14.03 15.05 -17.40
CA GLY A 35 -13.03 14.07 -16.97
C GLY A 35 -13.58 13.05 -15.97
N HIS A 36 -14.80 12.57 -16.20
CA HIS A 36 -15.48 11.59 -15.36
C HIS A 36 -15.81 12.06 -13.94
N LEU A 37 -16.11 13.35 -13.76
CA LEU A 37 -16.59 13.91 -12.49
C LEU A 37 -17.91 13.25 -12.06
N ASN A 38 -18.11 13.00 -10.76
CA ASN A 38 -19.35 12.39 -10.28
C ASN A 38 -20.58 13.26 -10.62
N PHE A 39 -21.73 12.62 -10.87
CA PHE A 39 -22.96 13.32 -11.23
C PHE A 39 -23.37 14.35 -10.17
N HIS A 40 -23.18 14.01 -8.90
CA HIS A 40 -23.42 14.91 -7.78
C HIS A 40 -22.58 16.20 -7.86
N GLY A 41 -21.28 16.09 -8.21
CA GLY A 41 -20.40 17.24 -8.37
C GLY A 41 -20.80 18.12 -9.56
N LEU A 42 -21.21 17.50 -10.67
CA LEU A 42 -21.72 18.22 -11.83
C LEU A 42 -23.01 18.98 -11.51
N LYS A 43 -23.93 18.33 -10.81
CA LYS A 43 -25.17 18.95 -10.33
C LYS A 43 -24.89 20.12 -9.39
N LEU A 44 -23.91 19.98 -8.49
CA LEU A 44 -23.49 21.06 -7.60
C LEU A 44 -22.94 22.27 -8.36
N LEU A 45 -22.08 22.04 -9.37
CA LEU A 45 -21.51 23.09 -10.20
C LEU A 45 -22.60 23.88 -10.95
N SER A 46 -23.60 23.16 -11.45
CA SER A 46 -24.76 23.75 -12.14
C SER A 46 -25.64 24.54 -11.17
N GLN A 47 -26.07 23.93 -10.06
CA GLN A 47 -26.97 24.56 -9.08
C GLN A 47 -26.38 25.79 -8.40
N LYS A 48 -25.06 25.80 -8.16
CA LYS A 48 -24.37 26.93 -7.52
C LYS A 48 -23.86 27.97 -8.52
N ASN A 49 -24.19 27.84 -9.81
CA ASN A 49 -23.73 28.73 -10.89
C ASN A 49 -22.20 28.93 -10.88
N MET A 50 -21.44 27.86 -10.60
CA MET A 50 -19.98 27.93 -10.50
C MET A 50 -19.28 27.87 -11.86
N VAL A 51 -20.01 27.53 -12.92
CA VAL A 51 -19.51 27.37 -14.29
C VAL A 51 -20.53 27.92 -15.27
N VAL A 52 -20.06 28.43 -16.42
CA VAL A 52 -20.90 28.97 -17.49
C VAL A 52 -21.12 27.89 -18.55
N GLY A 53 -22.37 27.71 -19.00
CA GLY A 53 -22.70 26.82 -20.12
C GLY A 53 -22.93 25.35 -19.75
N LEU A 54 -22.96 25.01 -18.45
CA LEU A 54 -23.36 23.70 -17.97
C LEU A 54 -24.90 23.62 -17.89
N PRO A 55 -25.57 22.58 -18.42
CA PRO A 55 -27.02 22.46 -18.35
C PRO A 55 -27.54 22.33 -16.92
N THR A 56 -28.77 22.81 -16.71
CA THR A 56 -29.45 22.78 -15.41
C THR A 56 -30.11 21.45 -15.08
N CYS A 57 -30.33 20.59 -16.08
CA CYS A 57 -30.98 19.29 -15.96
C CYS A 57 -29.99 18.12 -15.76
N ILE A 58 -28.90 18.34 -15.03
CA ILE A 58 -27.99 17.24 -14.64
C ILE A 58 -28.66 16.42 -13.55
N GLU A 59 -28.94 15.16 -13.89
CA GLU A 59 -29.51 14.18 -12.99
C GLU A 59 -28.43 13.26 -12.42
N ASP A 60 -28.65 12.80 -11.20
CA ASP A 60 -27.87 11.70 -10.64
C ASP A 60 -28.30 10.42 -11.34
N LYS A 61 -27.37 9.76 -12.04
CA LYS A 61 -27.63 8.52 -12.77
C LYS A 61 -27.07 7.33 -12.00
N ASP A 62 -27.89 6.30 -11.82
CA ASP A 62 -27.51 5.04 -11.13
C ASP A 62 -26.72 4.05 -12.02
N GLY A 63 -26.19 4.51 -13.15
CA GLY A 63 -25.43 3.68 -14.08
C GLY A 63 -23.92 3.68 -13.82
N VAL A 64 -23.28 2.54 -14.06
CA VAL A 64 -21.82 2.42 -13.97
C VAL A 64 -21.16 2.91 -15.25
N CYS A 65 -20.28 3.91 -15.14
CA CYS A 65 -19.43 4.31 -16.25
C CYS A 65 -18.27 3.31 -16.40
N GLU A 66 -18.15 2.66 -17.55
CA GLU A 66 -17.03 1.74 -17.83
C GLU A 66 -15.66 2.42 -17.64
N GLY A 67 -15.50 3.65 -18.12
CA GLY A 67 -14.27 4.43 -17.92
C GLY A 67 -13.95 4.71 -16.45
N CYS A 68 -14.96 4.98 -15.61
CA CYS A 68 -14.77 5.11 -14.17
C CYS A 68 -14.47 3.77 -13.51
N ALA A 69 -15.13 2.69 -13.93
CA ALA A 69 -14.89 1.37 -13.40
C ALA A 69 -13.44 0.93 -13.71
N LEU A 70 -12.94 1.16 -14.91
CA LEU A 70 -11.56 0.81 -15.26
C LEU A 70 -10.54 1.77 -14.64
N GLY A 71 -10.86 3.07 -14.52
CA GLY A 71 -9.91 4.10 -14.08
C GLY A 71 -9.93 4.45 -12.59
N LYS A 72 -11.05 4.22 -11.89
CA LYS A 72 -11.28 4.61 -10.47
C LYS A 72 -11.61 3.43 -9.56
N HIS A 73 -11.66 2.21 -10.08
CA HIS A 73 -11.87 1.04 -9.24
C HIS A 73 -10.61 0.76 -8.42
N HIS A 74 -10.64 1.19 -7.17
CA HIS A 74 -9.65 0.81 -6.18
C HIS A 74 -10.02 -0.53 -5.57
N ARG A 75 -9.01 -1.34 -5.22
CA ARG A 75 -9.21 -2.54 -4.41
C ARG A 75 -9.96 -2.15 -3.14
N GLN A 76 -11.08 -2.81 -2.85
CA GLN A 76 -11.81 -2.58 -1.60
C GLN A 76 -10.84 -2.71 -0.42
N ALA A 77 -10.97 -1.79 0.55
CA ALA A 77 -10.25 -1.93 1.80
C ALA A 77 -10.69 -3.26 2.44
N PHE A 78 -9.73 -4.13 2.75
CA PHE A 78 -10.04 -5.37 3.43
C PHE A 78 -10.77 -5.08 4.74
N PRO A 79 -11.80 -5.87 5.09
CA PRO A 79 -12.43 -5.75 6.39
C PRO A 79 -11.35 -5.80 7.47
N LYS A 80 -11.44 -4.93 8.47
CA LYS A 80 -10.64 -5.05 9.70
C LYS A 80 -11.16 -6.25 10.49
N GLU A 81 -11.10 -7.46 9.92
CA GLU A 81 -11.15 -8.65 10.73
C GLU A 81 -10.03 -8.51 11.76
N VAL A 82 -10.38 -8.76 13.01
CA VAL A 82 -9.58 -8.49 14.20
C VAL A 82 -8.28 -9.25 14.05
N ALA A 83 -7.27 -8.62 13.44
CA ALA A 83 -5.96 -9.22 13.29
C ALA A 83 -5.52 -9.63 14.70
N TRP A 84 -5.23 -10.92 14.85
CA TRP A 84 -4.83 -11.47 16.13
C TRP A 84 -3.72 -10.59 16.73
N ARG A 85 -3.93 -10.14 17.96
CA ARG A 85 -3.02 -9.26 18.69
C ARG A 85 -2.53 -9.99 19.93
N ALA A 86 -1.24 -9.82 20.23
CA ALA A 86 -0.64 -10.31 21.46
C ALA A 86 -1.39 -9.75 22.69
N LYS A 87 -1.55 -10.60 23.71
CA LYS A 87 -2.16 -10.25 25.01
C LYS A 87 -1.10 -10.05 26.10
N LYS A 88 0.14 -10.46 25.85
CA LYS A 88 1.28 -10.32 26.76
C LYS A 88 2.52 -9.83 26.01
N ALA A 89 3.43 -9.20 26.74
CA ALA A 89 4.72 -8.79 26.21
C ALA A 89 5.50 -10.01 25.69
N LEU A 90 6.19 -9.82 24.56
CA LEU A 90 7.00 -10.82 23.85
C LEU A 90 6.23 -12.01 23.27
N GLU A 91 4.89 -12.03 23.35
CA GLU A 91 4.10 -13.10 22.73
C GLU A 91 4.24 -13.09 21.20
N LEU A 92 4.32 -11.91 20.60
CA LEU A 92 4.61 -11.72 19.18
C LEU A 92 5.55 -10.54 18.98
N VAL A 93 6.67 -10.79 18.32
CA VAL A 93 7.62 -9.77 17.89
C VAL A 93 7.60 -9.67 16.37
N HIS A 94 7.33 -8.47 15.85
CA HIS A 94 7.47 -8.17 14.43
C HIS A 94 8.89 -7.70 14.15
N THR A 95 9.47 -8.14 13.04
CA THR A 95 10.79 -7.70 12.60
C THR A 95 10.82 -7.33 11.13
N ASP A 96 11.61 -6.31 10.80
CA ASP A 96 11.85 -5.88 9.43
C ASP A 96 13.21 -5.20 9.28
N VAL A 97 13.87 -5.43 8.14
CA VAL A 97 15.20 -4.87 7.83
C VAL A 97 15.05 -3.71 6.86
N TRP A 98 15.57 -2.56 7.24
CA TRP A 98 15.66 -1.41 6.35
C TRP A 98 17.07 -1.27 5.76
N GLY A 99 17.11 -1.01 4.45
CA GLY A 99 18.33 -0.70 3.71
C GLY A 99 18.46 -1.50 2.39
N PRO A 100 19.57 -1.31 1.66
CA PRO A 100 20.75 -0.54 2.03
C PRO A 100 20.53 0.98 2.00
N MET A 101 21.15 1.69 2.94
CA MET A 101 21.29 3.14 2.89
C MET A 101 22.33 3.54 1.85
N SER A 102 22.06 4.62 1.12
CA SER A 102 22.98 5.17 0.11
C SER A 102 24.30 5.63 0.72
N THR A 103 24.25 6.15 1.94
CA THR A 103 25.39 6.69 2.69
C THR A 103 25.61 5.82 3.92
N PRO A 104 26.79 5.24 4.15
CA PRO A 104 27.10 4.55 5.39
C PRO A 104 26.96 5.49 6.59
N SER A 105 26.54 4.96 7.74
CA SER A 105 26.58 5.71 8.99
C SER A 105 28.03 5.95 9.45
N ASN A 106 28.24 6.76 10.49
CA ASN A 106 29.58 6.90 11.11
C ASN A 106 30.17 5.55 11.58
N GLY A 107 29.33 4.64 12.09
CA GLY A 107 29.72 3.26 12.42
C GLY A 107 29.96 2.32 11.23
N ASN A 108 29.94 2.86 10.00
CA ASN A 108 30.05 2.14 8.73
C ASN A 108 28.90 1.13 8.49
N ASN A 109 27.75 1.36 9.12
CA ASN A 109 26.54 0.54 8.93
C ASN A 109 25.80 0.98 7.67
N ARG A 110 25.10 0.04 7.05
CA ARG A 110 24.29 0.27 5.83
C ARG A 110 22.84 -0.16 6.00
N TYR A 111 22.52 -0.90 7.04
CA TYR A 111 21.20 -1.42 7.33
C TYR A 111 20.87 -1.20 8.80
N PHE A 112 19.60 -1.23 9.12
CA PHE A 112 19.13 -1.42 10.49
C PHE A 112 17.97 -2.40 10.50
N ILE A 113 17.77 -3.05 11.64
CA ILE A 113 16.65 -3.95 11.88
C ILE A 113 15.86 -3.42 13.07
N LEU A 114 14.54 -3.41 12.93
CA LEU A 114 13.63 -3.13 14.05
C LEU A 114 13.03 -4.43 14.56
N PHE A 115 13.00 -4.58 15.88
CA PHE A 115 12.16 -5.54 16.57
C PHE A 115 11.06 -4.79 17.31
N ILE A 116 9.81 -5.16 17.11
CA ILE A 116 8.66 -4.45 17.65
C ILE A 116 7.78 -5.45 18.38
N ASP A 117 7.62 -5.28 19.68
CA ASP A 117 6.67 -6.07 20.45
C ASP A 117 5.23 -5.68 20.09
N ASP A 118 4.39 -6.68 19.79
CA ASP A 118 3.03 -6.42 19.33
C ASP A 118 2.10 -5.92 20.45
N PHE A 119 2.36 -6.32 21.69
CA PHE A 119 1.54 -5.94 22.84
C PHE A 119 1.86 -4.50 23.28
N THR A 120 3.09 -4.26 23.72
CA THR A 120 3.58 -3.00 24.31
C THR A 120 3.92 -1.93 23.28
N ARG A 121 4.14 -2.32 22.01
CA ARG A 121 4.71 -1.46 20.96
C ARG A 121 6.14 -0.98 21.23
N MET A 122 6.80 -1.54 22.26
CA MET A 122 8.22 -1.31 22.49
C MET A 122 9.01 -1.69 21.24
N THR A 123 9.92 -0.81 20.83
CA THR A 123 10.68 -0.93 19.59
C THR A 123 12.16 -0.91 19.93
N TRP A 124 12.90 -1.88 19.41
CA TRP A 124 14.35 -1.94 19.52
C TRP A 124 14.95 -1.82 18.13
N VAL A 125 16.08 -1.09 18.03
CA VAL A 125 16.82 -0.91 16.79
C VAL A 125 18.24 -1.44 16.93
N PHE A 126 18.70 -2.15 15.92
CA PHE A 126 20.10 -2.58 15.79
C PHE A 126 20.63 -2.21 14.41
N PHE A 127 21.87 -1.75 14.35
CA PHE A 127 22.53 -1.35 13.11
C PHE A 127 23.45 -2.46 12.59
N MET A 128 23.54 -2.58 11.27
CA MET A 128 24.23 -3.67 10.57
C MET A 128 25.01 -3.16 9.37
N ARG A 129 26.13 -3.81 9.06
CA ARG A 129 26.89 -3.60 7.82
C ARG A 129 26.34 -4.47 6.70
N GLN A 130 25.90 -5.68 7.02
CA GLN A 130 25.37 -6.67 6.09
C GLN A 130 24.09 -7.34 6.62
N LYS A 131 23.21 -7.76 5.70
CA LYS A 131 21.97 -8.49 6.05
C LYS A 131 22.23 -9.86 6.68
N SER A 132 23.40 -10.46 6.46
CA SER A 132 23.81 -11.72 7.09
C SER A 132 23.93 -11.64 8.61
N GLU A 133 24.04 -10.44 9.18
CA GLU A 133 24.19 -10.21 10.62
C GLU A 133 22.87 -10.39 11.40
N VAL A 134 21.73 -10.48 10.71
CA VAL A 134 20.37 -10.55 11.29
C VAL A 134 20.25 -11.67 12.31
N PHE A 135 20.73 -12.87 12.00
CA PHE A 135 20.66 -14.01 12.91
C PHE A 135 21.44 -13.78 14.21
N THR A 136 22.69 -13.29 14.09
CA THR A 136 23.54 -12.98 15.25
C THR A 136 22.93 -11.91 16.14
N ILE A 137 22.31 -10.89 15.53
CA ILE A 137 21.61 -9.84 16.26
C ILE A 137 20.36 -10.38 16.94
N PHE A 138 19.58 -11.23 16.27
CA PHE A 138 18.39 -11.84 16.87
C PHE A 138 18.73 -12.64 18.14
N LYS A 139 19.80 -13.44 18.13
CA LYS A 139 20.27 -14.16 19.33
C LYS A 139 20.57 -13.22 20.50
N LYS A 140 21.27 -12.12 20.23
CA LYS A 140 21.58 -11.09 21.24
C LYS A 140 20.31 -10.41 21.75
N PHE A 141 19.43 -10.04 20.84
CA PHE A 141 18.14 -9.42 21.14
C PHE A 141 17.28 -10.31 22.04
N LYS A 142 17.04 -11.58 21.66
CA LYS A 142 16.28 -12.55 22.44
C LYS A 142 16.83 -12.67 23.86
N SER A 143 18.12 -12.97 23.99
CA SER A 143 18.74 -13.13 25.32
C SER A 143 18.59 -11.88 26.19
N PHE A 144 18.70 -10.69 25.59
CA PHE A 144 18.55 -9.43 26.29
C PHE A 144 17.11 -9.20 26.76
N VAL A 145 16.12 -9.23 25.85
CA VAL A 145 14.74 -8.87 26.19
C VAL A 145 14.08 -9.89 27.12
N GLU A 146 14.42 -11.17 26.99
CA GLU A 146 13.84 -12.20 27.85
C GLU A 146 14.37 -12.08 29.28
N LYS A 147 15.68 -11.83 29.44
CA LYS A 147 16.28 -11.61 30.76
C LYS A 147 15.80 -10.33 31.44
N GLN A 148 15.61 -9.25 30.67
CA GLN A 148 15.17 -7.96 31.22
C GLN A 148 13.68 -7.96 31.59
N SER A 149 12.84 -8.64 30.81
CA SER A 149 11.38 -8.61 31.01
C SER A 149 10.84 -9.78 31.83
N GLY A 150 11.58 -10.89 31.96
CA GLY A 150 11.09 -12.15 32.52
C GLY A 150 10.04 -12.84 31.65
N ASN A 151 9.76 -12.33 30.45
CA ASN A 151 8.87 -12.95 29.46
C ASN A 151 9.70 -13.59 28.34
N TYR A 152 9.09 -14.47 27.57
CA TYR A 152 9.77 -15.21 26.49
C TYR A 152 9.18 -14.84 25.14
N ILE A 153 10.05 -14.75 24.13
CA ILE A 153 9.60 -14.58 22.74
C ILE A 153 8.93 -15.87 22.30
N LYS A 154 7.63 -15.82 22.01
CA LYS A 154 6.90 -17.00 21.51
C LYS A 154 6.85 -17.08 20.01
N ILE A 155 6.57 -15.95 19.36
CA ILE A 155 6.39 -15.86 17.92
C ILE A 155 7.26 -14.73 17.37
N LEU A 156 8.08 -15.05 16.38
CA LEU A 156 8.81 -14.07 15.59
C LEU A 156 8.18 -13.98 14.20
N ARG A 157 7.60 -12.82 13.88
CA ARG A 157 7.04 -12.54 12.57
C ARG A 157 7.99 -11.70 11.73
N SER A 158 8.37 -12.21 10.56
CA SER A 158 9.20 -11.50 9.59
C SER A 158 8.59 -11.58 8.20
N ASP A 159 9.09 -10.75 7.29
CA ASP A 159 8.86 -10.96 5.88
C ASP A 159 9.60 -12.23 5.38
N ARG A 160 9.44 -12.56 4.09
CA ARG A 160 10.15 -13.68 3.45
C ARG A 160 11.56 -13.29 2.97
N GLY A 161 12.18 -12.28 3.60
CA GLY A 161 13.56 -11.87 3.31
C GLY A 161 14.54 -13.04 3.40
N LYS A 162 15.52 -13.08 2.50
CA LYS A 162 16.53 -14.17 2.48
C LYS A 162 17.38 -14.19 3.74
N GLU A 163 17.54 -13.04 4.39
CA GLU A 163 18.21 -12.86 5.68
C GLU A 163 17.58 -13.68 6.82
N TYR A 164 16.31 -14.05 6.66
CA TYR A 164 15.50 -14.76 7.63
C TYR A 164 15.33 -16.26 7.32
N ASN A 165 15.82 -16.72 6.17
CA ASN A 165 15.60 -18.07 5.62
C ASN A 165 16.87 -18.92 5.64
N SER A 166 17.67 -18.84 6.71
CA SER A 166 18.81 -19.75 6.88
C SER A 166 18.40 -20.96 7.72
N ARG A 167 18.89 -22.15 7.33
CA ARG A 167 18.64 -23.40 8.10
C ARG A 167 19.11 -23.30 9.54
N GLU A 168 20.15 -22.51 9.79
CA GLU A 168 20.65 -22.24 11.13
C GLU A 168 19.66 -21.41 11.96
N PHE A 169 19.01 -20.42 11.35
CA PHE A 169 17.97 -19.62 12.01
C PHE A 169 16.78 -20.50 12.37
N ASP A 170 16.30 -21.31 11.43
CA ASP A 170 15.16 -22.21 11.64
C ASP A 170 15.45 -23.19 12.77
N LYS A 171 16.59 -23.89 12.71
CA LYS A 171 17.01 -24.82 13.76
C LYS A 171 17.12 -24.14 15.12
N PHE A 172 17.71 -22.96 15.19
CA PHE A 172 17.80 -22.21 16.45
C PHE A 172 16.41 -21.87 17.02
N CYS A 173 15.46 -21.50 16.17
CA CYS A 173 14.10 -21.20 16.62
C CYS A 173 13.36 -22.46 17.09
N GLU A 174 13.54 -23.59 16.40
CA GLU A 174 13.01 -24.89 16.84
C GLU A 174 13.60 -25.30 18.21
N ASP A 175 14.91 -25.20 18.38
CA ASP A 175 15.62 -25.54 19.61
C ASP A 175 15.19 -24.66 20.80
N GLU A 176 14.91 -23.37 20.54
CA GLU A 176 14.47 -22.39 21.55
C GLU A 176 12.95 -22.34 21.74
N GLY A 177 12.17 -23.09 20.95
CA GLY A 177 10.71 -23.08 20.99
C GLY A 177 10.05 -21.80 20.50
N VAL A 178 10.71 -21.06 19.61
CA VAL A 178 10.18 -19.83 18.98
C VAL A 178 9.49 -20.17 17.66
N GLU A 179 8.20 -19.88 17.55
CA GLU A 179 7.44 -20.05 16.31
C GLU A 179 7.81 -18.96 15.29
N ARG A 180 8.10 -19.38 14.05
CA ARG A 180 8.43 -18.47 12.95
C ARG A 180 7.21 -18.24 12.07
N GLN A 181 6.75 -16.99 12.01
CA GLN A 181 5.66 -16.57 11.13
C GLN A 181 6.21 -15.76 9.96
N LEU A 182 6.24 -16.36 8.78
CA LEU A 182 6.62 -15.67 7.55
C LEU A 182 5.39 -15.07 6.88
N THR A 183 5.38 -13.76 6.63
CA THR A 183 4.25 -13.14 5.93
C THR A 183 4.12 -13.65 4.50
N VAL A 184 2.88 -13.77 4.02
CA VAL A 184 2.63 -14.21 2.65
C VAL A 184 3.03 -13.08 1.67
N PRO A 185 3.68 -13.39 0.54
CA PRO A 185 3.93 -12.43 -0.52
C PRO A 185 2.61 -11.77 -0.93
N TYR A 186 2.64 -10.47 -1.19
CA TYR A 186 1.48 -9.68 -1.62
C TYR A 186 0.38 -9.42 -0.57
N THR A 187 0.63 -9.72 0.72
CA THR A 187 -0.19 -9.26 1.86
C THR A 187 0.63 -8.40 2.84
N PRO A 188 1.02 -7.17 2.46
CA PRO A 188 1.80 -6.26 3.30
C PRO A 188 1.14 -5.95 4.65
N GLN A 189 -0.19 -6.14 4.76
CA GLN A 189 -0.93 -5.93 6.01
C GLN A 189 -0.45 -6.85 7.15
N GLN A 190 0.08 -8.05 6.86
CA GLN A 190 0.49 -9.01 7.90
C GLN A 190 1.74 -8.55 8.68
N ASN A 191 2.65 -7.82 8.01
CA ASN A 191 3.80 -7.15 8.64
C ASN A 191 3.59 -5.64 8.74
N GLY A 192 2.37 -5.15 8.53
CA GLY A 192 2.09 -3.71 8.44
C GLY A 192 2.40 -2.94 9.73
N VAL A 193 2.62 -3.64 10.85
CA VAL A 193 3.13 -3.02 12.09
C VAL A 193 4.57 -2.58 11.92
N SER A 194 5.45 -3.46 11.45
CA SER A 194 6.87 -3.16 11.28
C SER A 194 7.10 -2.22 10.09
N GLU A 195 6.40 -2.41 8.97
CA GLU A 195 6.49 -1.53 7.81
C GLU A 195 6.10 -0.08 8.15
N ARG A 196 4.98 0.13 8.85
CA ARG A 196 4.55 1.48 9.27
C ARG A 196 5.52 2.10 10.27
N LYS A 197 6.06 1.30 11.19
CA LYS A 197 7.04 1.80 12.16
C LYS A 197 8.34 2.18 11.46
N ASN A 198 8.82 1.39 10.51
CA ASN A 198 9.97 1.70 9.66
C ASN A 198 9.76 3.02 8.89
N GLN A 199 8.60 3.21 8.27
CA GLN A 199 8.25 4.48 7.60
C GLN A 199 8.30 5.66 8.57
N THR A 200 7.63 5.54 9.73
CA THR A 200 7.61 6.60 10.76
C THR A 200 9.03 6.94 11.23
N VAL A 201 9.84 5.92 11.50
CA VAL A 201 11.22 6.09 11.98
C VAL A 201 12.05 6.86 10.96
N MET A 202 11.91 6.51 9.69
CA MET A 202 12.66 7.13 8.60
C MET A 202 12.19 8.54 8.27
N GLU A 203 10.89 8.81 8.33
CA GLU A 203 10.35 10.16 8.14
C GLU A 203 10.86 11.10 9.23
N MET A 204 10.76 10.71 10.50
CA MET A 204 11.28 11.49 11.62
C MET A 204 12.80 11.68 11.55
N ALA A 205 13.56 10.63 11.25
CA ALA A 205 15.01 10.73 11.12
C ALA A 205 15.43 11.68 9.98
N LYS A 206 14.76 11.61 8.82
CA LYS A 206 15.01 12.53 7.70
C LYS A 206 14.64 13.96 8.06
N SER A 207 13.51 14.18 8.74
CA SER A 207 13.08 15.51 9.19
C SER A 207 14.10 16.14 10.14
N MET A 208 14.59 15.38 11.13
CA MET A 208 15.63 15.87 12.05
C MET A 208 16.92 16.27 11.33
N LEU A 209 17.39 15.43 10.40
CA LEU A 209 18.60 15.72 9.63
C LEU A 209 18.41 16.93 8.72
N HIS A 210 17.26 17.04 8.05
CA HIS A 210 16.96 18.14 7.13
C HIS A 210 16.86 19.48 7.86
N GLU A 211 16.11 19.52 8.96
CA GLU A 211 15.91 20.73 9.79
C GLU A 211 17.24 21.31 10.29
N LYS A 212 18.15 20.43 10.74
CA LYS A 212 19.47 20.84 11.26
C LYS A 212 20.57 20.86 10.20
N ARG A 213 20.22 20.62 8.93
CA ARG A 213 21.16 20.55 7.78
C ARG A 213 22.35 19.62 8.06
N LEU A 214 22.10 18.53 8.77
CA LEU A 214 23.14 17.56 9.12
C LEU A 214 23.47 16.66 7.92
N PRO A 215 24.75 16.28 7.75
CA PRO A 215 25.14 15.32 6.74
C PRO A 215 24.44 13.96 6.91
N LYS A 216 24.16 13.28 5.78
CA LYS A 216 23.45 11.98 5.79
C LYS A 216 24.17 10.88 6.57
N VAL A 217 25.48 11.00 6.84
CA VAL A 217 26.24 10.02 7.64
C VAL A 217 25.70 9.87 9.08
N PHE A 218 24.96 10.86 9.57
CA PHE A 218 24.31 10.84 10.89
C PHE A 218 22.96 10.13 10.91
N TRP A 219 22.58 9.43 9.84
CA TRP A 219 21.29 8.73 9.79
C TRP A 219 21.15 7.67 10.89
N GLY A 220 22.25 7.03 11.30
CA GLY A 220 22.22 6.01 12.36
C GLY A 220 21.82 6.62 13.70
N GLU A 221 22.45 7.72 14.07
CA GLU A 221 22.19 8.48 15.28
C GLU A 221 20.78 9.10 15.25
N ALA A 222 20.34 9.60 14.10
CA ALA A 222 18.98 10.10 13.92
C ALA A 222 17.94 9.00 14.10
N VAL A 223 18.14 7.82 13.50
CA VAL A 223 17.25 6.65 13.67
C VAL A 223 17.23 6.17 15.12
N TYR A 224 18.39 6.07 15.76
CA TYR A 224 18.48 5.68 17.17
C TYR A 224 17.69 6.65 18.07
N THR A 225 17.86 7.95 17.83
CA THR A 225 17.11 9.01 18.53
C THR A 225 15.61 8.86 18.29
N THR A 226 15.18 8.64 17.04
CA THR A 226 13.77 8.45 16.72
C THR A 226 13.15 7.26 17.44
N VAL A 227 13.88 6.17 17.64
CA VAL A 227 13.37 4.97 18.32
C VAL A 227 13.33 5.16 19.83
N TYR A 228 14.19 6.02 20.38
CA TYR A 228 14.18 6.41 21.78
C TYR A 228 13.00 7.33 22.15
N LEU A 229 12.58 8.19 21.20
CA LEU A 229 11.40 9.07 21.33
C LEU A 229 10.07 8.31 21.21
#